data_AF-A0A957F4F7-F1
#
_entry.id   AF-A0A957F4F7-F1
#
_cell.length_a   1.000
_cell.length_b   1.000
_cell.length_c   1.000
_cell.angle_alpha   90.00
_cell.angle_beta   90.00
_cell.angle_gamma   90.00
#
_symmetry.space_group_name_H-M   'P 1'
#
loop_
_entity.id
_entity.type
_entity.pdbx_description
1 polymer ?
#
loop_
_entity_poly.entity_id
_entity_poly.type
_entity_poly.pdbx_seq_one_letter_code
_entity_poly.pdbx_strand_id
1 'polypeptide(L)'
;ANVLNLLNTKNIINVYETTGTADDDGWLKSPLASQYVAIDGYEAFYRAINLQNGWGWQTATGTNLWSGPRQIRFGLSLEFF
;
A
#
# COMPACT_ATOMS: atom_id res chain seq x y z
N ALA A 1 17.71 5.56 -4.74
CA ALA A 1 17.28 4.93 -3.47
C ALA A 1 16.65 6.02 -2.60
N ASN A 2 15.35 5.91 -2.28
CA ASN A 2 14.71 6.82 -1.34
C ASN A 2 15.01 6.37 0.08
N VAL A 3 15.67 7.23 0.86
CA VAL A 3 15.93 6.97 2.29
C VAL A 3 14.63 7.26 3.04
N LEU A 4 13.94 6.21 3.46
CA LEU A 4 12.72 6.33 4.25
C LEU A 4 13.11 6.66 5.70
N ASN A 5 12.58 7.75 6.25
CA ASN A 5 12.89 8.19 7.61
C ASN A 5 12.30 7.23 8.68
N LEU A 6 12.75 7.37 9.94
CA LEU A 6 12.29 6.55 11.08
C LEU A 6 10.78 6.65 11.34
N LEU A 7 10.15 7.74 10.87
CA LEU A 7 8.74 8.06 11.05
C LEU A 7 7.88 7.68 9.84
N ASN A 8 8.45 7.01 8.83
CA ASN A 8 7.68 6.61 7.67
C ASN A 8 6.63 5.57 8.09
N THR A 9 5.37 5.92 7.87
CA THR A 9 4.21 5.14 8.24
C THR A 9 3.97 3.95 7.32
N LYS A 10 4.54 3.94 6.11
CA LYS A 10 4.37 2.86 5.13
C LYS A 10 5.69 2.15 4.85
N ASN A 11 5.88 0.98 5.46
CA ASN A 11 6.99 0.08 5.15
C ASN A 11 6.59 -0.85 3.98
N ILE A 12 7.23 -0.70 2.83
CA ILE A 12 6.95 -1.49 1.62
C ILE A 12 7.49 -2.91 1.81
N ILE A 13 6.64 -3.92 1.60
CA ILE A 13 7.01 -5.34 1.68
C ILE A 13 6.72 -6.11 0.39
N ASN A 14 5.90 -5.55 -0.50
CA ASN A 14 5.62 -6.08 -1.84
C ASN A 14 5.54 -4.94 -2.85
N VAL A 15 5.61 -5.28 -4.13
CA VAL A 15 5.45 -4.35 -5.25
C VAL A 15 4.53 -4.96 -6.29
N TYR A 16 3.83 -4.13 -7.06
CA TYR A 16 3.05 -4.57 -8.20
C TYR A 16 3.98 -5.11 -9.28
N GLU A 17 3.65 -6.27 -9.83
CA GLU A 17 4.45 -6.92 -10.88
C GLU A 17 4.52 -6.09 -12.17
N THR A 18 3.47 -5.31 -12.44
CA THR A 18 3.31 -4.49 -13.65
C THR A 18 4.25 -3.29 -13.70
N THR A 19 4.55 -2.68 -12.56
CA THR A 19 5.31 -1.42 -12.47
C THR A 19 6.61 -1.56 -11.67
N GLY A 20 6.71 -2.59 -10.83
CA GLY A 20 7.80 -2.76 -9.87
C GLY A 20 7.75 -1.77 -8.70
N THR A 21 6.65 -1.03 -8.51
CA THR A 21 6.47 -0.09 -7.38
C THR A 21 5.32 -0.51 -6.48
N ALA A 22 5.22 0.07 -5.29
CA ALA A 22 4.15 -0.24 -4.33
C ALA A 22 2.97 0.74 -4.36
N ASP A 23 3.05 1.76 -5.20
CA ASP A 23 2.15 2.91 -5.25
C ASP A 23 1.47 3.11 -6.61
N ASP A 24 1.83 2.32 -7.61
CA ASP A 24 1.25 2.33 -8.95
C ASP A 24 1.12 0.89 -9.45
N ASP A 25 -0.10 0.47 -9.78
CA ASP A 25 -0.36 -0.86 -10.35
C ASP A 25 -0.42 -0.86 -11.88
N GLY A 26 -0.23 0.30 -12.50
CA GLY A 26 -0.27 0.50 -13.95
C GLY A 26 -1.68 0.50 -14.56
N TRP A 27 -2.75 0.28 -13.77
CA TRP A 27 -4.11 0.20 -14.32
C TRP A 27 -4.54 1.51 -14.98
N LEU A 28 -4.38 2.63 -14.29
CA LEU A 28 -4.80 3.95 -14.80
C LEU A 28 -4.01 4.40 -16.04
N LYS A 29 -2.87 3.76 -16.34
CA LYS A 29 -2.06 3.99 -17.54
C LYS A 29 -2.36 2.99 -18.65
N SER A 30 -3.11 1.93 -18.35
CA SER A 30 -3.45 0.89 -19.30
C SER A 30 -4.49 1.38 -20.30
N PRO A 31 -4.36 1.04 -21.60
CA PRO A 31 -5.42 1.30 -22.58
C PRO A 31 -6.78 0.70 -22.17
N LEU A 32 -6.78 -0.39 -21.39
CA LEU A 32 -7.98 -1.05 -20.90
C LEU A 32 -8.78 -0.21 -19.90
N ALA A 33 -8.14 0.75 -19.23
CA ALA A 33 -8.78 1.63 -18.27
C ALA A 33 -9.49 2.83 -18.93
N SER A 34 -9.20 3.12 -20.21
CA SER A 34 -9.65 4.35 -20.91
C SER A 34 -11.16 4.59 -20.82
N GLN A 35 -11.97 3.54 -20.96
CA GLN A 35 -13.43 3.64 -20.87
C GLN A 35 -13.93 4.01 -19.47
N TYR A 36 -13.19 3.64 -18.43
CA TYR A 36 -13.55 3.91 -17.05
C TYR A 36 -13.06 5.28 -16.59
N VAL A 37 -11.85 5.68 -17.02
CA VAL A 37 -11.29 7.01 -16.71
C VAL A 37 -12.16 8.14 -17.25
N ALA A 38 -12.93 7.89 -18.32
CA ALA A 38 -13.91 8.84 -18.84
C ALA A 38 -15.14 9.05 -17.92
N ILE A 39 -15.35 8.17 -16.94
CA ILE A 39 -16.44 8.29 -15.97
C ILE A 39 -16.02 9.28 -14.88
N ASP A 40 -16.88 10.28 -14.65
CA ASP A 40 -16.62 11.30 -13.63
C ASP A 40 -16.36 10.68 -12.24
N GLY A 41 -15.30 11.15 -11.58
CA GLY A 41 -14.88 10.65 -10.27
C GLY A 41 -14.20 9.27 -10.24
N TYR A 42 -14.13 8.53 -11.35
CA TYR A 42 -13.55 7.18 -11.36
C TYR A 42 -12.08 7.15 -10.95
N GLU A 43 -11.27 8.07 -11.47
CA GLU A 43 -9.85 8.10 -11.16
C GLU A 43 -9.61 8.35 -9.65
N ALA A 44 -10.32 9.31 -9.07
CA ALA A 44 -10.21 9.63 -7.65
C ALA A 44 -10.62 8.43 -6.77
N PHE A 45 -11.74 7.78 -7.13
CA PHE A 45 -12.19 6.55 -6.49
C PHE A 45 -11.13 5.44 -6.58
N TYR A 46 -10.59 5.19 -7.77
CA TYR A 46 -9.63 4.12 -8.01
C TYR A 46 -8.35 4.34 -7.21
N ARG A 47 -7.82 5.57 -7.21
CA ARG A 47 -6.62 5.93 -6.44
C ARG A 47 -6.83 5.72 -4.95
N ALA A 48 -7.98 6.13 -4.41
CA ALA A 48 -8.27 6.00 -2.98
C ALA A 48 -8.36 4.52 -2.56
N ILE A 49 -9.09 3.70 -3.31
CA ILE A 49 -9.35 2.30 -2.92
C ILE A 49 -8.18 1.38 -3.26
N ASN A 50 -7.67 1.43 -4.49
CA ASN A 50 -6.69 0.45 -4.95
C ASN A 50 -5.25 0.86 -4.65
N LEU A 51 -4.89 2.13 -4.84
CA LEU A 51 -3.50 2.57 -4.71
C LEU A 51 -3.15 3.08 -3.31
N GLN A 52 -4.04 3.81 -2.65
CA GLN A 52 -3.77 4.34 -1.30
C GLN A 52 -4.03 3.31 -0.21
N ASN A 53 -5.12 2.54 -0.33
CA ASN A 53 -5.51 1.50 0.62
C ASN A 53 -5.04 0.10 0.24
N GLY A 54 -4.58 -0.12 -1.00
CA GLY A 54 -4.08 -1.42 -1.44
C GLY A 54 -5.15 -2.51 -1.54
N TRP A 55 -6.44 -2.14 -1.57
CA TRP A 55 -7.54 -3.12 -1.50
C TRP A 55 -7.54 -4.07 -2.69
N GLY A 56 -7.37 -3.56 -3.92
CA GLY A 56 -7.29 -4.41 -5.12
C GLY A 56 -6.20 -5.47 -5.01
N TRP A 57 -5.02 -5.11 -4.50
CA TRP A 57 -3.93 -6.05 -4.25
C TRP A 57 -4.29 -7.09 -3.20
N GLN A 58 -4.85 -6.64 -2.06
CA GLN A 58 -5.21 -7.51 -0.95
C GLN A 58 -6.30 -8.51 -1.35
N THR A 59 -7.31 -8.06 -2.09
CA THR A 59 -8.37 -8.92 -2.60
C THR A 59 -7.85 -9.94 -3.63
N ALA A 60 -6.91 -9.54 -4.50
CA ALA A 60 -6.39 -10.42 -5.54
C ALA A 60 -5.37 -11.45 -5.02
N THR A 61 -4.53 -11.07 -4.06
CA THR A 61 -3.37 -11.89 -3.64
C THR A 61 -3.51 -12.48 -2.23
N GLY A 62 -4.39 -11.93 -1.39
CA GLY A 62 -4.45 -12.25 0.04
C GLY A 62 -3.28 -11.69 0.86
N THR A 63 -2.39 -10.89 0.25
CA THR A 63 -1.22 -10.30 0.90
C THR A 63 -1.32 -8.77 0.96
N ASN A 64 -0.35 -8.09 1.59
CA ASN A 64 -0.34 -6.64 1.72
C ASN A 64 0.87 -6.00 1.03
N LEU A 65 0.70 -4.81 0.47
CA LEU A 65 1.81 -4.00 -0.07
C LEU A 65 2.66 -3.38 1.03
N TRP A 66 2.03 -3.06 2.17
CA TRP A 66 2.67 -2.45 3.32
C TRP A 66 2.62 -3.37 4.54
N SER A 67 3.67 -3.32 5.34
CA SER A 67 3.71 -3.95 6.66
C SER A 67 2.72 -3.27 7.61
N GLY A 68 2.40 -3.97 8.71
CA GLY A 68 1.64 -3.38 9.81
C GLY A 68 2.36 -2.18 10.46
N PRO A 69 1.65 -1.36 11.25
CA PRO A 69 2.24 -0.23 11.94
C PRO A 69 3.46 -0.65 12.78
N ARG A 70 4.53 0.17 12.74
CA ARG A 70 5.72 -0.07 13.55
C ARG A 70 5.35 0.00 15.04
N GLN A 71 5.74 -1.00 15.82
CA GLN A 71 5.49 -1.06 17.26
C GLN A 71 6.80 -1.01 18.03
N ILE A 72 6.86 -0.17 19.06
CA ILE A 72 7.94 -0.18 20.05
C ILE A 72 7.32 -0.70 21.35
N ARG A 73 7.89 -1.76 21.92
CA ARG A 73 7.40 -2.41 23.13
C ARG A 73 8.44 -2.29 24.24
N PHE A 74 8.02 -1.80 25.40
CA PHE A 74 8.85 -1.72 26.60
C PHE A 74 8.18 -2.53 27.70
N GLY A 75 8.97 -3.31 28.44
CA GLY A 75 8.49 -4.12 29.56
C GLY A 75 9.44 -3.98 30.74
N LEU A 76 8.88 -3.89 31.94
CA LEU A 76 9.60 -3.92 33.20
C LEU A 76 9.08 -5.10 34.01
N SER A 77 9.97 -5.96 34.49
CA SER A 77 9.65 -7.05 35.41
C SER A 77 10.33 -6.80 36.74
N LEU A 78 9.55 -6.86 37.82
CA LEU A 78 10.05 -6.74 39.18
C LEU A 78 9.64 -8.01 39.92
N GLU A 79 10.62 -8.71 40.48
CA GLU A 79 10.42 -9.95 41.21
C GLU A 79 10.94 -9.74 42.63
N PHE A 80 10.13 -10.11 43.61
CA PHE A 80 10.47 -10.04 45.02
C PHE A 80 10.35 -11.45 45.61
N PHE A 81 11.29 -11.76 46.49
CA PHE A 81 11.41 -13.02 47.22
C PHE A 81 10.39 -13.14 48.35
#